data_AF-A0A7S0IAD0-F1
#
_entry.id   AF-A0A7S0IAD0-F1
#
_cell.length_a   1.000
_cell.length_b   1.000
_cell.length_c   1.000
_cell.angle_alpha   90.00
_cell.angle_beta   90.00
_cell.angle_gamma   90.00
#
_symmetry.space_group_name_H-M   'P 1'
#
loop_
_entity.id
_entity.type
_entity.pdbx_description
1 polymer ?
#
loop_
_entity_poly.entity_id
_entity_poly.type
_entity_poly.pdbx_seq_one_letter_code
_entity_poly.pdbx_strand_id
1 'polypeptide(L)'
;GAAGRRVVRVSGTPVSVEARDALLRELREWGARRRKGAKGHQRERPSISAESYMIVRSPTDFEAKLGAGSRKARQAADTFAKYAKLWALAESALREVDPAFADSFTALAVTHGFRGSPHIDKQNIGPFYGLALGDFPAGSGGVCVECDARTVAAVDTREKLAKVDGRFPHWVAPYPTGAERYSLIFYQTMGEPTPITTAVFGADAQLAALDEE
;
A
#
# COMPACT_ATOMS: atom_id res chain seq x y z
N GLY A 1 -3.32 23.99 -19.46
CA GLY A 1 -3.10 25.01 -18.42
C GLY A 1 -3.19 24.34 -17.07
N ALA A 2 -2.16 24.48 -16.24
CA ALA A 2 -2.15 24.23 -14.79
C ALA A 2 -0.71 24.46 -14.30
N ALA A 3 -0.26 25.72 -14.30
CA ALA A 3 0.86 26.08 -13.46
C ALA A 3 0.37 26.10 -12.00
N GLY A 4 1.11 25.44 -11.11
CA GLY A 4 1.08 25.71 -9.66
C GLY A 4 -0.02 25.03 -8.85
N ARG A 5 -0.08 23.69 -8.83
CA ARG A 5 -0.71 23.03 -7.66
C ARG A 5 0.21 23.19 -6.45
N ARG A 6 -0.36 23.54 -5.30
CA ARG A 6 0.36 23.58 -4.01
C ARG A 6 0.71 22.15 -3.62
N VAL A 7 1.93 21.96 -3.11
CA VAL A 7 2.40 20.64 -2.68
C VAL A 7 2.67 20.68 -1.18
N VAL A 8 1.90 19.90 -0.44
CA VAL A 8 2.16 19.65 0.99
C VAL A 8 3.02 18.40 1.10
N ARG A 9 4.09 18.47 1.89
CA ARG A 9 4.92 17.30 2.19
C ARG A 9 4.49 16.69 3.52
N VAL A 10 4.18 15.40 3.49
CA VAL A 10 3.77 14.62 4.66
C VAL A 10 4.72 13.46 4.81
N SER A 11 5.15 13.15 6.02
CA SER A 11 5.96 11.97 6.30
C SER A 11 5.12 10.95 7.05
N GLY A 12 5.20 9.68 6.66
CA GLY A 12 4.68 8.60 7.50
C GLY A 12 5.46 8.45 8.80
N THR A 13 5.03 7.50 9.61
CA THR A 13 5.70 7.09 10.85
C THR A 13 6.78 6.06 10.54
N PRO A 14 8.05 6.25 10.98
CA PRO A 14 9.10 5.26 10.79
C PRO A 14 8.76 3.89 11.39
N VAL A 15 9.09 2.84 10.64
CA VAL A 15 9.07 1.46 11.12
C VAL A 15 10.46 1.10 11.64
N SER A 16 10.54 0.23 12.66
CA SER A 16 11.80 -0.23 13.24
C SER A 16 12.77 -0.79 12.19
N VAL A 17 14.09 -0.70 12.42
CA VAL A 17 15.10 -1.28 11.51
C VAL A 17 14.87 -2.79 11.38
N GLU A 18 14.61 -3.44 12.50
CA GLU A 18 14.41 -4.87 12.62
C GLU A 18 13.22 -5.34 11.76
N ALA A 19 12.07 -4.67 11.85
CA ALA A 19 10.90 -5.02 11.03
C ALA A 19 11.13 -4.72 9.55
N ARG A 20 11.79 -3.59 9.21
CA ARG A 20 12.14 -3.24 7.81
C ARG A 20 13.05 -4.28 7.18
N ASP A 21 14.09 -4.72 7.90
CA ASP A 21 15.05 -5.71 7.41
C ASP A 21 14.41 -7.09 7.24
N ALA A 22 13.58 -7.52 8.20
CA ALA A 22 12.85 -8.77 8.11
C ALA A 22 11.87 -8.77 6.92
N LEU A 23 11.11 -7.69 6.74
CA LEU A 23 10.20 -7.51 5.61
C LEU A 23 10.95 -7.48 4.28
N LEU A 24 11.99 -6.67 4.16
CA LEU A 24 12.74 -6.53 2.90
C LEU A 24 13.38 -7.86 2.47
N ARG A 25 13.86 -8.66 3.43
CA ARG A 25 14.35 -10.02 3.17
C ARG A 25 13.26 -10.90 2.58
N GLU A 26 12.09 -10.97 3.22
CA GLU A 26 10.96 -11.78 2.74
C GLU A 26 10.44 -11.29 1.37
N LEU A 27 10.40 -9.97 1.15
CA LEU A 27 10.01 -9.36 -0.12
C LEU A 27 10.98 -9.70 -1.25
N ARG A 28 12.29 -9.68 -1.00
CA ARG A 28 13.31 -10.10 -1.95
C ARG A 28 13.20 -11.59 -2.27
N GLU A 29 12.96 -12.44 -1.27
CA GLU A 29 12.71 -13.86 -1.50
C GLU A 29 11.46 -14.08 -2.36
N TRP A 30 10.36 -13.38 -2.06
CA TRP A 30 9.13 -13.39 -2.86
C TRP A 30 9.40 -12.94 -4.30
N GLY A 31 10.09 -11.82 -4.50
CA GLY A 31 10.47 -11.31 -5.81
C GLY A 31 11.39 -12.27 -6.59
N ALA A 32 12.33 -12.93 -5.91
CA ALA A 32 13.29 -13.85 -6.52
C ALA A 32 12.67 -15.17 -6.98
N ARG A 33 11.60 -15.66 -6.33
CA ARG A 33 10.85 -16.86 -6.76
C ARG A 33 10.35 -16.75 -8.23
N ARG A 34 10.29 -15.53 -8.79
CA ARG A 34 10.05 -15.25 -10.21
C ARG A 34 11.11 -15.81 -11.17
N ARG A 35 12.40 -15.84 -10.79
CA ARG A 35 13.48 -16.23 -11.71
C ARG A 35 13.51 -17.74 -12.03
N LYS A 36 12.83 -18.57 -11.25
CA LYS A 36 12.90 -20.04 -11.35
C LYS A 36 11.72 -20.72 -12.07
N GLY A 37 10.74 -19.96 -12.58
CA GLY A 37 9.56 -20.52 -13.28
C GLY A 37 9.29 -19.86 -14.62
N ALA A 38 9.20 -20.66 -15.70
CA ALA A 38 8.81 -20.21 -17.02
C ALA A 38 7.39 -19.61 -17.01
N LYS A 39 7.20 -18.46 -17.69
CA LYS A 39 6.01 -17.56 -17.74
C LYS A 39 6.06 -16.41 -16.72
N GLY A 40 6.98 -15.48 -16.98
CA GLY A 40 7.51 -14.48 -16.05
C GLY A 40 6.66 -13.26 -15.67
N HIS A 41 5.35 -13.40 -15.43
CA HIS A 41 4.55 -12.34 -14.79
C HIS A 41 3.54 -12.91 -13.80
N GLN A 42 3.80 -12.76 -12.49
CA GLN A 42 2.73 -12.78 -11.48
C GLN A 42 2.02 -11.43 -11.52
N ARG A 43 1.24 -11.22 -12.58
CA ARG A 43 0.26 -10.14 -12.63
C ARG A 43 -1.08 -10.80 -12.43
N GLU A 44 -1.63 -10.70 -11.21
CA GLU A 44 -3.06 -10.98 -11.02
C GLU A 44 -3.91 -10.07 -11.93
N ARG A 45 -3.37 -8.91 -12.36
CA ARG A 45 -3.97 -7.98 -13.32
C ARG A 45 -2.94 -7.48 -14.36
N PRO A 46 -3.03 -7.90 -15.64
CA PRO A 46 -2.10 -7.51 -16.69
C PRO A 46 -1.95 -5.99 -16.91
N SER A 47 -2.99 -5.22 -16.56
CA SER A 47 -3.05 -3.75 -16.67
C SER A 47 -2.26 -3.00 -15.59
N ILE A 48 -1.74 -3.68 -14.58
CA ILE A 48 -0.92 -3.06 -13.53
C ILE A 48 0.52 -2.96 -14.04
N SER A 49 1.05 -1.74 -14.11
CA SER A 49 2.46 -1.49 -14.42
C SER A 49 3.32 -1.79 -13.20
N ALA A 50 3.53 -3.08 -12.93
CA ALA A 50 4.43 -3.60 -11.91
C ALA A 50 5.25 -4.76 -12.48
N GLU A 51 6.39 -5.02 -11.86
CA GLU A 51 7.19 -6.22 -12.11
C GLU A 51 6.52 -7.45 -11.50
N SER A 52 6.01 -7.31 -10.27
CA SER A 52 5.27 -8.33 -9.54
C SER A 52 4.14 -7.69 -8.75
N TYR A 53 3.00 -8.38 -8.67
CA TYR A 53 1.81 -7.92 -7.95
C TYR A 53 1.05 -9.10 -7.35
N MET A 54 0.67 -8.99 -6.09
CA MET A 54 -0.13 -9.98 -5.37
C MET A 54 -1.06 -9.31 -4.39
N ILE A 55 -2.24 -9.89 -4.16
CA ILE A 55 -3.07 -9.57 -3.00
C ILE A 55 -3.15 -10.78 -2.08
N VAL A 56 -2.82 -10.59 -0.80
CA VAL A 56 -3.12 -11.54 0.27
C VAL A 56 -4.38 -11.05 0.99
N ARG A 57 -5.38 -11.92 1.14
CA ARG A 57 -6.65 -11.61 1.83
C ARG A 57 -6.63 -12.18 3.24
N SER A 58 -7.22 -11.47 4.18
CA SER A 58 -7.40 -11.95 5.56
C SER A 58 -8.25 -13.23 5.58
N PRO A 59 -8.00 -14.18 6.50
CA PRO A 59 -8.88 -15.32 6.73
C PRO A 59 -10.34 -14.93 6.94
N THR A 60 -10.59 -13.81 7.63
CA THR A 60 -11.95 -13.31 7.86
C THR A 60 -12.71 -12.97 6.57
N ASP A 61 -12.01 -12.69 5.46
CA ASP A 61 -12.65 -12.41 4.15
C ASP A 61 -13.11 -13.69 3.42
N PHE A 62 -12.41 -14.81 3.62
CA PHE A 62 -12.66 -16.04 2.84
C PHE A 62 -13.24 -17.21 3.64
N GLU A 63 -13.10 -17.27 4.97
CA GLU A 63 -13.53 -18.41 5.79
C GLU A 63 -15.03 -18.70 5.67
N ALA A 64 -15.88 -17.68 5.80
CA ALA A 64 -17.33 -17.85 5.65
C ALA A 64 -17.72 -18.40 4.26
N LYS A 65 -16.92 -18.08 3.23
CA LYS A 65 -17.14 -18.49 1.83
C LYS A 65 -16.53 -19.86 1.51
N LEU A 66 -15.61 -20.37 2.33
CA LEU A 66 -15.03 -21.72 2.18
C LEU A 66 -16.08 -22.79 2.47
N GLY A 67 -16.88 -22.61 3.53
CA GLY A 67 -17.98 -23.53 3.87
C GLY A 67 -19.04 -23.66 2.78
N ALA A 68 -19.19 -22.61 1.95
CA ALA A 68 -20.08 -22.58 0.79
C ALA A 68 -19.45 -23.13 -0.51
N GLY A 69 -18.24 -23.70 -0.44
CA GLY A 69 -17.57 -24.31 -1.61
C GLY A 69 -16.98 -23.33 -2.62
N SER A 70 -16.77 -22.05 -2.25
CA SER A 70 -16.27 -21.04 -3.18
C SER A 70 -14.83 -21.34 -3.64
N ARG A 71 -14.66 -21.51 -4.96
CA ARG A 71 -13.33 -21.67 -5.58
C ARG A 71 -12.42 -20.46 -5.32
N LYS A 72 -12.97 -19.25 -5.34
CA LYS A 72 -12.22 -18.02 -5.05
C LYS A 72 -11.74 -17.98 -3.60
N ALA A 73 -12.57 -18.44 -2.66
CA ALA A 73 -12.20 -18.54 -1.25
C ALA A 73 -11.06 -19.55 -1.04
N ARG A 74 -11.10 -20.70 -1.74
CA ARG A 74 -10.01 -21.68 -1.70
C ARG A 74 -8.69 -21.10 -2.23
N GLN A 75 -8.73 -20.41 -3.36
CA GLN A 75 -7.55 -19.72 -3.91
C GLN A 75 -6.99 -18.65 -2.95
N ALA A 76 -7.86 -17.89 -2.28
CA ALA A 76 -7.44 -16.92 -1.28
C ALA A 76 -6.78 -17.60 -0.07
N ALA A 77 -7.34 -18.72 0.41
CA ALA A 77 -6.76 -19.52 1.48
C ALA A 77 -5.39 -20.12 1.11
N ASP A 78 -5.25 -20.68 -0.09
CA ASP A 78 -3.99 -21.22 -0.58
C ASP A 78 -2.91 -20.13 -0.70
N THR A 79 -3.29 -18.95 -1.19
CA THR A 79 -2.41 -17.77 -1.24
C THR A 79 -2.02 -17.32 0.16
N PHE A 80 -2.97 -17.22 1.09
CA PHE A 80 -2.69 -16.85 2.48
C PHE A 80 -1.72 -17.83 3.13
N ALA A 81 -1.98 -19.14 3.05
CA ALA A 81 -1.11 -20.17 3.61
C ALA A 81 0.32 -20.08 3.05
N LYS A 82 0.45 -19.83 1.74
CA LYS A 82 1.75 -19.69 1.07
C LYS A 82 2.53 -18.45 1.50
N TYR A 83 1.85 -17.37 1.87
CA TYR A 83 2.45 -16.08 2.19
C TYR A 83 2.17 -15.63 3.64
N ALA A 84 1.84 -16.56 4.53
CA ALA A 84 1.50 -16.29 5.92
C ALA A 84 2.65 -15.60 6.68
N LYS A 85 3.91 -15.94 6.37
CA LYS A 85 5.08 -15.29 6.95
C LYS A 85 5.17 -13.81 6.54
N LEU A 86 4.97 -13.50 5.26
CA LEU A 86 4.97 -12.12 4.77
C LEU A 86 3.81 -11.32 5.39
N TRP A 87 2.63 -11.93 5.50
CA TRP A 87 1.49 -11.32 6.19
C TRP A 87 1.84 -10.97 7.64
N ALA A 88 2.35 -11.93 8.42
CA ALA A 88 2.67 -11.73 9.83
C ALA A 88 3.74 -10.64 10.04
N LEU A 89 4.77 -10.59 9.19
CA LEU A 89 5.78 -9.53 9.23
C LEU A 89 5.18 -8.15 8.90
N ALA A 90 4.29 -8.09 7.90
CA ALA A 90 3.65 -6.86 7.49
C ALA A 90 2.69 -6.34 8.57
N GLU A 91 1.89 -7.23 9.16
CA GLU A 91 1.02 -6.93 10.30
C GLU A 91 1.83 -6.44 11.50
N SER A 92 2.93 -7.11 11.84
CA SER A 92 3.81 -6.69 12.95
C SER A 92 4.36 -5.28 12.74
N ALA A 93 4.82 -4.96 11.53
CA ALA A 93 5.29 -3.62 11.19
C ALA A 93 4.17 -2.57 11.28
N LEU A 94 2.97 -2.91 10.81
CA LEU A 94 1.80 -2.03 10.93
C LEU A 94 1.42 -1.78 12.39
N ARG A 95 1.51 -2.81 13.23
CA ARG A 95 1.18 -2.76 14.66
C ARG A 95 2.12 -1.85 15.45
N GLU A 96 3.36 -1.62 15.00
CA GLU A 96 4.26 -0.62 15.61
C GLU A 96 3.69 0.81 15.50
N VAL A 97 2.85 1.08 14.50
CA VAL A 97 2.33 2.42 14.19
C VAL A 97 0.85 2.58 14.54
N ASP A 98 0.03 1.59 14.20
CA ASP A 98 -1.42 1.63 14.39
C ASP A 98 -1.94 0.21 14.71
N PRO A 99 -1.90 -0.21 16.00
CA PRO A 99 -2.40 -1.52 16.42
C PRO A 99 -3.87 -1.76 16.03
N ALA A 100 -4.71 -0.73 16.11
CA ALA A 100 -6.13 -0.84 15.79
C ALA A 100 -6.36 -1.10 14.29
N PHE A 101 -5.57 -0.47 13.41
CA PHE A 101 -5.62 -0.78 11.98
C PHE A 101 -5.01 -2.15 11.66
N ALA A 102 -3.94 -2.57 12.37
CA ALA A 102 -3.37 -3.90 12.25
C ALA A 102 -4.38 -5.02 12.57
N ASP A 103 -5.28 -4.78 13.53
CA ASP A 103 -6.35 -5.72 13.89
C ASP A 103 -7.51 -5.79 12.89
N SER A 104 -7.60 -4.83 11.96
CA SER A 104 -8.82 -4.62 11.17
C SER A 104 -8.63 -4.56 9.66
N PHE A 105 -7.40 -4.48 9.14
CA PHE A 105 -7.19 -4.56 7.69
C PHE A 105 -7.58 -5.94 7.14
N THR A 106 -8.15 -5.97 5.94
CA THR A 106 -8.73 -7.21 5.37
C THR A 106 -7.96 -7.70 4.14
N ALA A 107 -7.06 -6.87 3.62
CA ALA A 107 -6.25 -7.20 2.47
C ALA A 107 -4.90 -6.46 2.49
N LEU A 108 -3.88 -7.16 2.00
CA LEU A 108 -2.53 -6.66 1.81
C LEU A 108 -2.17 -6.76 0.32
N ALA A 109 -2.01 -5.62 -0.35
CA ALA A 109 -1.45 -5.59 -1.69
C ALA A 109 0.08 -5.47 -1.61
N VAL A 110 0.78 -6.37 -2.28
CA VAL A 110 2.24 -6.44 -2.34
C VAL A 110 2.68 -6.18 -3.77
N THR A 111 3.56 -5.21 -3.98
CA THR A 111 4.07 -4.88 -5.31
C THR A 111 5.59 -4.78 -5.34
N HIS A 112 6.18 -5.06 -6.51
CA HIS A 112 7.57 -4.74 -6.85
C HIS A 112 7.60 -3.93 -8.14
N GLY A 113 8.34 -2.82 -8.15
CA GLY A 113 8.53 -1.99 -9.34
C GLY A 113 7.24 -1.33 -9.85
N PHE A 114 6.23 -1.15 -8.99
CA PHE A 114 4.95 -0.56 -9.38
C PHE A 114 5.04 0.93 -9.69
N ARG A 115 4.51 1.31 -10.85
CA ARG A 115 4.32 2.68 -11.32
C ARG A 115 2.85 2.88 -11.66
N GLY A 116 2.13 3.62 -10.81
CA GLY A 116 0.71 3.88 -10.99
C GLY A 116 0.44 5.26 -11.58
N SER A 117 -0.50 5.33 -12.54
CA SER A 117 -1.16 6.60 -12.89
C SER A 117 -2.21 6.97 -11.83
N PRO A 118 -2.69 8.22 -11.80
CA PRO A 118 -3.78 8.63 -10.93
C PRO A 118 -4.99 7.69 -11.02
N HIS A 119 -5.47 7.22 -9.87
CA HIS A 119 -6.66 6.36 -9.75
C HIS A 119 -7.35 6.52 -8.39
N ILE A 120 -8.51 5.88 -8.24
CA ILE A 120 -9.31 5.82 -7.02
C ILE A 120 -9.58 4.35 -6.68
N ASP A 121 -9.37 3.98 -5.42
CA ASP A 121 -9.64 2.64 -4.90
C ASP A 121 -11.12 2.47 -4.55
N LYS A 122 -11.94 2.18 -5.57
CA LYS A 122 -13.40 2.07 -5.42
C LYS A 122 -13.88 0.96 -4.48
N GLN A 123 -13.04 -0.01 -4.17
CA GLN A 123 -13.39 -1.14 -3.30
C GLN A 123 -13.02 -0.90 -1.83
N ASN A 124 -12.25 0.15 -1.54
CA ASN A 124 -11.86 0.45 -0.17
C ASN A 124 -13.05 1.03 0.57
N ILE A 125 -13.31 0.52 1.77
CA ILE A 125 -14.34 1.05 2.68
C ILE A 125 -13.76 2.05 3.69
N GLY A 126 -12.47 2.34 3.59
CA GLY A 126 -11.74 3.26 4.44
C GLY A 126 -10.35 3.60 3.92
N PRO A 127 -9.55 4.35 4.68
CA PRO A 127 -8.18 4.67 4.31
C PRO A 127 -7.30 3.42 4.29
N PHE A 128 -6.15 3.53 3.64
CA PHE A 128 -5.12 2.51 3.63
C PHE A 128 -3.86 3.01 4.35
N TYR A 129 -3.03 2.07 4.81
CA TYR A 129 -1.63 2.35 5.13
C TYR A 129 -0.72 1.93 3.97
N GLY A 130 0.24 2.78 3.62
CA GLY A 130 1.26 2.49 2.62
C GLY A 130 2.66 2.47 3.23
N LEU A 131 3.44 1.44 2.89
CA LEU A 131 4.86 1.31 3.20
C LEU A 131 5.63 0.96 1.92
N ALA A 132 6.78 1.60 1.71
CA ALA A 132 7.70 1.28 0.62
C ALA A 132 9.09 0.95 1.16
N LEU A 133 9.71 -0.11 0.63
CA LEU A 133 11.03 -0.62 1.03
C LEU A 133 11.89 -0.92 -0.19
N GLY A 134 13.21 -1.02 0.02
CA GLY A 134 14.20 -1.31 -1.01
C GLY A 134 15.13 -0.13 -1.27
N ASP A 135 15.99 -0.29 -2.28
CA ASP A 135 16.95 0.72 -2.68
C ASP A 135 16.40 1.66 -3.76
N PHE A 136 15.86 2.80 -3.33
CA PHE A 136 15.41 3.90 -4.19
C PHE A 136 15.60 5.24 -3.47
N PRO A 137 15.84 6.37 -4.17
CA PRO A 137 16.17 7.65 -3.52
C PRO A 137 15.10 8.18 -2.55
N ALA A 138 15.55 8.82 -1.47
CA ALA A 138 14.66 9.52 -0.54
C ALA A 138 13.93 10.67 -1.25
N GLY A 139 12.68 10.93 -0.85
CA GLY A 139 11.83 11.93 -1.50
C GLY A 139 11.29 11.51 -2.89
N SER A 140 11.54 10.28 -3.32
CA SER A 140 10.98 9.70 -4.56
C SER A 140 10.11 8.49 -4.25
N GLY A 141 9.24 8.07 -5.16
CA GLY A 141 8.50 6.80 -5.01
C GLY A 141 7.51 6.75 -3.84
N GLY A 142 7.19 7.88 -3.21
CA GLY A 142 6.12 7.99 -2.22
C GLY A 142 4.72 7.94 -2.85
N VAL A 143 3.69 8.23 -2.06
CA VAL A 143 2.30 8.35 -2.55
C VAL A 143 1.96 9.82 -2.71
N CYS A 144 1.41 10.19 -3.87
CA CYS A 144 0.79 11.49 -4.09
C CYS A 144 -0.72 11.33 -4.01
N VAL A 145 -1.42 12.21 -3.30
CA VAL A 145 -2.89 12.22 -3.21
C VAL A 145 -3.44 13.64 -3.36
N GLU A 146 -4.50 13.81 -4.15
CA GLU A 146 -5.20 15.09 -4.27
C GLU A 146 -5.99 15.38 -2.98
N CYS A 147 -5.66 16.47 -2.30
CA CYS A 147 -6.41 16.97 -1.14
C CYS A 147 -7.62 17.80 -1.62
N ASP A 148 -7.42 18.55 -2.69
CA ASP A 148 -8.43 19.31 -3.42
C ASP A 148 -7.96 19.55 -4.87
N ALA A 149 -8.70 20.34 -5.66
CA ALA A 149 -8.39 20.61 -7.06
C ALA A 149 -7.03 21.32 -7.30
N ARG A 150 -6.49 21.98 -6.28
CA ARG A 150 -5.29 22.83 -6.29
C ARG A 150 -4.19 22.33 -5.35
N THR A 151 -4.47 21.41 -4.43
CA THR A 151 -3.51 20.93 -3.43
C THR A 151 -3.25 19.43 -3.56
N VAL A 152 -1.98 19.05 -3.59
CA VAL A 152 -1.52 17.64 -3.59
C VAL A 152 -0.66 17.41 -2.36
N ALA A 153 -0.93 16.33 -1.62
CA ALA A 153 -0.02 15.84 -0.60
C ALA A 153 0.97 14.85 -1.23
N ALA A 154 2.27 15.12 -1.08
CA ALA A 154 3.36 14.20 -1.37
C ALA A 154 3.77 13.51 -0.06
N VAL A 155 3.40 12.24 0.04
CA VAL A 155 3.52 11.42 1.25
C VAL A 155 4.73 10.50 1.16
N ASP A 156 5.69 10.69 2.06
CA ASP A 156 6.86 9.83 2.16
C ASP A 156 6.51 8.50 2.86
N THR A 157 6.50 7.43 2.05
CA THR A 157 6.29 6.05 2.50
C THR A 157 7.59 5.25 2.51
N ARG A 158 8.74 5.85 2.18
CA ARG A 158 10.02 5.13 2.21
C ARG A 158 10.38 4.83 3.66
N GLU A 159 10.37 3.54 3.99
CA GLU A 159 10.69 3.02 5.31
C GLU A 159 9.76 3.52 6.43
N LYS A 160 8.60 4.06 6.03
CA LYS A 160 7.60 4.69 6.89
C LYS A 160 6.22 4.23 6.50
N LEU A 161 5.35 4.02 7.49
CA LEU A 161 3.93 3.77 7.29
C LEU A 161 3.17 5.09 7.29
N ALA A 162 2.49 5.39 6.18
CA ALA A 162 1.64 6.57 6.09
C ALA A 162 0.20 6.18 5.79
N LYS A 163 -0.76 6.88 6.41
CA LYS A 163 -2.18 6.65 6.23
C LYS A 163 -2.75 7.64 5.20
N VAL A 164 -3.35 7.10 4.15
CA VAL A 164 -3.88 7.84 3.00
C VAL A 164 -5.27 7.31 2.68
N ASP A 165 -6.21 8.19 2.37
CA ASP A 165 -7.51 7.77 1.87
C ASP A 165 -7.46 7.56 0.36
N GLY A 166 -7.29 6.30 -0.06
CA GLY A 166 -7.25 5.91 -1.48
C GLY A 166 -8.54 6.15 -2.25
N ARG A 167 -9.61 6.59 -1.58
CA ARG A 167 -10.86 7.03 -2.23
C ARG A 167 -10.73 8.41 -2.88
N PHE A 168 -9.65 9.14 -2.59
CA PHE A 168 -9.22 10.32 -3.33
C PHE A 168 -8.27 9.92 -4.49
N PRO A 169 -8.22 10.70 -5.60
CA PRO A 169 -7.27 10.45 -6.67
C PRO A 169 -5.83 10.43 -6.16
N HIS A 170 -5.13 9.33 -6.40
CA HIS A 170 -3.76 9.14 -5.93
C HIS A 170 -2.90 8.35 -6.91
N TRP A 171 -1.58 8.52 -6.80
CA TRP A 171 -0.58 7.86 -7.64
C TRP A 171 0.75 7.66 -6.89
N VAL A 172 1.65 6.90 -7.48
CA VAL A 172 3.02 6.75 -6.96
C VAL A 172 3.90 7.84 -7.57
N ALA A 173 4.57 8.63 -6.72
CA ALA A 173 5.51 9.65 -7.18
C ALA A 173 6.62 9.02 -8.05
N PRO A 174 7.15 9.73 -9.06
CA PRO A 174 8.25 9.21 -9.87
C PRO A 174 9.45 8.77 -9.03
N TYR A 175 10.13 7.73 -9.48
CA TYR A 175 11.41 7.24 -8.96
C TYR A 175 12.22 6.61 -10.11
N PRO A 176 13.56 6.47 -9.99
CA PRO A 176 14.40 5.98 -11.09
C PRO A 176 13.97 4.61 -11.62
N THR A 177 14.01 4.44 -12.95
CA THR A 177 13.76 3.15 -13.60
C THR A 177 14.86 2.16 -13.19
N GLY A 178 14.47 0.95 -12.81
CA GLY A 178 15.39 -0.09 -12.33
C GLY A 178 15.74 -0.03 -10.84
N ALA A 179 15.28 0.99 -10.10
CA ALA A 179 15.43 1.02 -8.64
C ALA A 179 14.58 -0.08 -7.98
N GLU A 180 15.10 -0.65 -6.89
CA GLU A 180 14.41 -1.68 -6.12
C GLU A 180 13.36 -1.01 -5.23
N ARG A 181 12.08 -1.12 -5.60
CA ARG A 181 10.98 -0.58 -4.81
C ARG A 181 9.90 -1.63 -4.62
N TYR A 182 9.79 -2.13 -3.40
CA TYR A 182 8.64 -2.88 -2.95
C TYR A 182 7.64 -1.94 -2.29
N SER A 183 6.36 -2.26 -2.37
CA SER A 183 5.34 -1.59 -1.57
C SER A 183 4.33 -2.56 -0.98
N LEU A 184 3.87 -2.22 0.22
CA LEU A 184 2.83 -2.88 0.99
C LEU A 184 1.70 -1.89 1.20
N ILE A 185 0.49 -2.22 0.75
CA ILE A 185 -0.72 -1.42 0.98
C ILE A 185 -1.70 -2.25 1.81
N PHE A 186 -2.02 -1.76 3.01
CA PHE A 186 -2.94 -2.38 3.95
C PHE A 186 -4.29 -1.68 3.86
N TYR A 187 -5.35 -2.40 3.49
CA TYR A 187 -6.66 -1.77 3.26
C TYR A 187 -7.82 -2.68 3.67
N GLN A 188 -8.99 -2.07 3.76
CA GLN A 188 -10.24 -2.71 4.16
C GLN A 188 -11.22 -2.75 2.99
N THR A 189 -11.83 -3.91 2.78
CA THR A 189 -12.94 -4.11 1.82
C THR A 189 -14.17 -4.74 2.48
N MET A 190 -14.10 -5.03 3.78
CA MET A 190 -15.14 -5.68 4.58
C MET A 190 -15.19 -5.01 5.96
N GLY A 191 -16.36 -5.04 6.60
CA GLY A 191 -16.63 -4.35 7.86
C GLY A 191 -17.45 -3.08 7.66
N GLU A 192 -17.49 -2.24 8.68
CA GLU A 192 -18.22 -0.96 8.65
C GLU A 192 -17.43 0.10 7.86
N PRO A 193 -18.03 0.71 6.82
CA PRO A 193 -17.37 1.79 6.09
C PRO A 193 -17.07 2.99 6.99
N THR A 194 -15.85 3.51 6.87
CA THR A 194 -15.46 4.75 7.53
C THR A 194 -15.87 5.96 6.67
N PRO A 195 -16.33 7.07 7.27
CA PRO A 195 -16.61 8.29 6.52
C PRO A 195 -15.38 8.80 5.74
N ILE A 196 -15.60 9.37 4.56
CA ILE A 196 -14.57 10.09 3.80
C ILE A 196 -14.43 11.47 4.45
N THR A 197 -13.25 11.80 4.94
CA THR A 197 -13.00 13.04 5.70
C THR A 197 -11.79 13.81 5.16
N THR A 198 -10.62 13.17 5.12
CA THR A 198 -9.37 13.75 4.62
C THR A 198 -8.65 12.80 3.67
N ALA A 199 -7.90 13.36 2.73
CA ALA A 199 -7.08 12.62 1.78
C ALA A 199 -5.82 12.02 2.43
N VAL A 200 -5.25 12.68 3.43
CA VAL A 200 -4.03 12.28 4.13
C VAL A 200 -4.14 12.61 5.61
N PHE A 201 -3.68 11.70 6.46
CA PHE A 201 -3.73 11.85 7.92
C PHE A 201 -2.38 12.35 8.45
N GLY A 202 -2.40 13.14 9.53
CA GLY A 202 -1.18 13.72 10.11
C GLY A 202 -0.63 14.91 9.32
N ALA A 203 -1.44 15.52 8.46
CA ALA A 203 -1.09 16.69 7.65
C ALA A 203 -1.81 17.97 8.11
N ASP A 204 -2.53 17.94 9.23
CA ASP A 204 -3.46 18.99 9.65
C ASP A 204 -2.77 20.35 9.79
N ALA A 205 -1.59 20.38 10.40
CA ALA A 205 -0.82 21.60 10.57
C ALA A 205 -0.31 22.16 9.23
N GLN A 206 0.13 21.29 8.31
CA GLN A 206 0.64 21.70 7.01
C GLN A 206 -0.47 22.16 6.06
N LEU A 207 -1.65 21.58 6.17
CA LEU A 207 -2.84 22.00 5.42
C LEU A 207 -3.37 23.32 5.97
N ALA A 208 -3.45 23.49 7.29
CA ALA A 208 -3.87 24.75 7.92
C ALA A 208 -2.95 25.92 7.54
N ALA A 209 -1.64 25.70 7.47
CA ALA A 209 -0.68 26.72 7.04
C ALA A 209 -0.89 27.23 5.60
N LEU A 210 -1.60 26.48 4.75
CA LEU A 210 -1.95 26.91 3.39
C LEU A 210 -3.20 27.79 3.32
N ASP A 211 -4.03 27.80 4.36
CA ASP A 211 -5.24 28.63 4.40
C ASP A 211 -4.95 30.05 4.96
N GLU A 212 -3.74 30.27 5.46
CA GLU A 212 -3.23 31.57 5.94
C GLU A 212 -2.49 32.38 4.87
N GLU A 213 -2.26 31.82 3.67
CA GLU A 213 -1.64 32.47 2.49
C GLU A 213 -2.67 32.90 1.43
#